data_AF-A0A7Y3PIE4-F1
#
_entry.id   AF-A0A7Y3PIE4-F1
#
_cell.length_a   1.000
_cell.length_b   1.000
_cell.length_c   1.000
_cell.angle_alpha   90.00
_cell.angle_beta   90.00
_cell.angle_gamma   90.00
#
_symmetry.space_group_name_H-M   'P 1'
#
loop_
_entity.id
_entity.type
_entity.pdbx_description
1 polymer ?
#
loop_
_entity_poly.entity_id
_entity_poly.type
_entity_poly.pdbx_seq_one_letter_code
_entity_poly.pdbx_strand_id
1 'polypeptide(L)'
;MEVLPAAVSLTPVLLGEASNIPFLPIRYQVAQKLHACTEDLGSERSNQRARDLVDILLIEELAINDSNLIDLRDACIEIFELRRKQMWPPDVVAWPDWENIWLRLMVTERIEYTIEEAIARVQILINRIDSSGNV
;
A
#
# COMPACT_ATOMS: atom_id res chain seq x y z
N MET A 1 17.31 -7.09 2.92
CA MET A 1 16.93 -6.42 4.17
C MET A 1 17.13 -4.94 3.92
N GLU A 2 16.08 -4.14 4.09
CA GLU A 2 16.11 -2.70 3.82
C GLU A 2 16.19 -1.97 5.17
N VAL A 3 16.88 -0.83 5.21
CA VAL A 3 17.08 -0.01 6.41
C VAL A 3 16.74 1.42 6.04
N LEU A 4 15.77 2.01 6.73
CA LEU A 4 15.41 3.42 6.60
C LEU A 4 15.89 4.18 7.84
N PRO A 5 16.32 5.45 7.70
CA PRO A 5 16.63 6.29 8.84
C PRO A 5 15.37 6.49 9.71
N ALA A 6 15.57 6.61 11.02
CA ALA A 6 14.47 6.87 11.94
C ALA A 6 13.77 8.19 11.59
N ALA A 7 12.45 8.16 11.42
CA ALA A 7 11.66 9.34 11.07
C ALA A 7 11.55 10.37 12.20
N VAL A 8 11.74 9.95 13.46
CA VAL A 8 11.65 10.80 14.66
C VAL A 8 12.70 10.37 15.68
N SER A 9 13.39 11.34 16.28
CA SER A 9 14.32 11.09 17.40
C SER A 9 13.56 10.70 18.66
N LEU A 10 13.99 9.61 19.32
CA LEU A 10 13.42 9.16 20.59
C LEU A 10 14.16 9.71 21.82
N THR A 11 15.19 10.55 21.60
CA THR A 11 15.93 11.24 22.66
C THR A 11 15.04 12.02 23.64
N PRO A 12 13.94 12.70 23.22
CA PRO A 12 13.04 13.40 24.14
C PRO A 12 12.36 12.50 25.18
N VAL A 13 12.27 11.19 24.91
CA VAL A 13 11.73 10.17 25.85
C VAL A 13 12.83 9.28 26.44
N LEU A 14 14.09 9.72 26.36
CA LEU A 14 15.28 9.04 26.92
C LEU A 14 15.50 7.62 26.38
N LEU A 15 14.99 7.31 25.20
CA LEU A 15 15.27 6.06 24.51
C LEU A 15 16.43 6.28 23.53
N GLY A 16 17.36 5.32 23.49
CA GLY A 16 18.44 5.31 22.51
C GLY A 16 17.89 5.26 21.09
N GLU A 17 18.65 5.79 20.13
CA GLU A 17 18.26 5.72 18.72
C GLU A 17 18.11 4.25 18.29
N ALA A 18 16.95 3.91 17.75
CA ALA A 18 16.75 2.63 17.10
C ALA A 18 17.49 2.68 15.76
N SER A 19 18.81 2.49 15.79
CA SER A 19 19.68 2.83 14.67
C SER A 19 19.45 1.93 13.44
N ASN A 20 18.95 0.70 13.62
CA ASN A 20 18.61 -0.23 12.55
C ASN A 20 17.43 -1.12 12.96
N ILE A 21 16.25 -0.89 12.40
CA ILE A 21 15.10 -1.78 12.54
C ILE A 21 14.97 -2.58 11.23
N PRO A 22 15.16 -3.91 11.23
CA PRO A 22 14.95 -4.69 10.02
C PRO A 22 13.46 -4.77 9.72
N PHE A 23 13.07 -4.48 8.48
CA PHE A 23 11.68 -4.61 8.02
C PHE A 23 11.61 -5.24 6.62
N LEU A 24 10.41 -5.65 6.24
CA LEU A 24 10.13 -6.22 4.91
C LEU A 24 10.40 -5.16 3.84
N PRO A 25 11.13 -5.45 2.74
CA PRO A 25 11.41 -4.44 1.73
C PRO A 25 10.16 -3.73 1.23
N ILE A 26 10.25 -2.42 0.99
CA ILE A 26 9.09 -1.55 0.67
C ILE A 26 8.26 -2.12 -0.47
N ARG A 27 8.91 -2.60 -1.54
CA ARG A 27 8.22 -3.22 -2.68
C ARG A 27 7.29 -4.37 -2.29
N TYR A 28 7.70 -5.21 -1.34
CA TYR A 28 6.89 -6.34 -0.88
C TYR A 28 5.79 -5.89 0.08
N GLN A 29 6.01 -4.83 0.86
CA GLN A 29 4.93 -4.24 1.65
C GLN A 29 3.81 -3.73 0.75
N VAL A 30 4.14 -2.96 -0.29
CA VAL A 30 3.17 -2.41 -1.25
C VAL A 30 2.48 -3.53 -2.03
N ALA A 31 3.23 -4.50 -2.56
CA ALA A 31 2.67 -5.64 -3.27
C ALA A 31 1.66 -6.44 -2.42
N GLN A 32 1.98 -6.68 -1.15
CA GLN A 32 1.08 -7.38 -0.23
C GLN A 32 -0.17 -6.56 0.11
N LYS A 33 -0.04 -5.23 0.27
CA LYS A 33 -1.17 -4.33 0.52
C LYS A 33 -2.10 -4.25 -0.69
N LEU A 34 -1.55 -4.08 -1.89
CA LEU A 34 -2.31 -4.10 -3.15
C LEU A 34 -3.08 -5.40 -3.29
N HIS A 35 -2.41 -6.54 -3.09
CA HIS A 35 -3.10 -7.84 -3.11
C HIS A 35 -4.24 -7.90 -2.08
N ALA A 36 -4.00 -7.49 -0.84
CA ALA A 36 -4.98 -7.62 0.23
C ALA A 36 -6.21 -6.71 0.02
N CYS A 37 -6.01 -5.48 -0.46
CA CYS A 37 -7.11 -4.55 -0.65
C CYS A 37 -7.93 -4.84 -1.91
N THR A 38 -7.37 -5.51 -2.92
CA THR A 38 -8.09 -5.92 -4.13
C THR A 38 -8.52 -7.38 -4.14
N GLU A 39 -8.32 -8.12 -3.04
CA GLU A 39 -8.76 -9.52 -2.96
C GLU A 39 -10.29 -9.61 -2.91
N ASP A 40 -10.85 -10.43 -3.79
CA ASP A 40 -12.26 -10.82 -3.73
C ASP A 40 -12.46 -11.90 -2.66
N LEU A 41 -13.14 -11.54 -1.58
CA LEU A 41 -13.45 -12.45 -0.47
C LEU A 41 -14.82 -13.13 -0.60
N GLY A 42 -15.54 -12.88 -1.71
CA GLY A 42 -16.89 -13.37 -1.94
C GLY A 42 -17.94 -12.70 -1.06
N SER A 43 -19.19 -13.17 -1.15
CA SER A 43 -20.34 -12.57 -0.47
C SER A 43 -20.41 -12.86 1.04
N GLU A 44 -19.69 -13.88 1.53
CA GLU A 44 -19.72 -14.28 2.94
C GLU A 44 -18.81 -13.44 3.83
N ARG A 45 -17.82 -12.74 3.26
CA ARG A 45 -16.82 -11.98 3.99
C ARG A 45 -16.58 -10.64 3.32
N SER A 46 -16.89 -9.55 4.04
CA SER A 46 -16.58 -8.19 3.58
C SER A 46 -15.09 -7.91 3.72
N ASN A 47 -14.44 -7.44 2.66
CA ASN A 47 -13.07 -6.95 2.73
C ASN A 47 -13.06 -5.62 3.51
N GLN A 48 -12.33 -5.57 4.63
CA GLN A 48 -12.27 -4.38 5.52
C GLN A 48 -10.96 -3.59 5.36
N ARG A 49 -10.24 -3.81 4.26
CA ARG A 49 -8.86 -3.33 4.06
C ARG A 49 -8.77 -1.93 3.44
N ALA A 50 -9.80 -1.08 3.60
CA ALA A 50 -9.76 0.30 3.09
C ALA A 50 -8.49 1.06 3.54
N ARG A 51 -8.02 0.87 4.78
CA ARG A 51 -6.77 1.49 5.29
C ARG A 51 -5.54 1.20 4.42
N ASP A 52 -5.48 0.08 3.72
CA ASP A 52 -4.33 -0.22 2.86
C ASP A 52 -4.16 0.83 1.75
N LEU A 53 -5.23 1.49 1.28
CA LEU A 53 -5.10 2.58 0.31
C LEU A 53 -4.30 3.76 0.90
N VAL A 54 -4.53 4.11 2.17
CA VAL A 54 -3.78 5.15 2.87
C VAL A 54 -2.31 4.76 2.98
N ASP A 55 -2.06 3.53 3.44
CA ASP A 55 -0.71 3.04 3.63
C ASP A 55 0.06 2.98 2.30
N ILE A 56 -0.58 2.57 1.20
CA ILE A 56 0.01 2.55 -0.13
C ILE A 56 0.37 3.97 -0.59
N LEU A 57 -0.56 4.92 -0.48
CA LEU A 57 -0.33 6.30 -0.91
C LEU A 57 0.74 7.00 -0.06
N LEU A 58 0.79 6.71 1.23
CA LEU A 58 1.83 7.20 2.12
C LEU A 58 3.21 6.64 1.75
N ILE A 59 3.29 5.33 1.48
CA ILE A 59 4.55 4.71 1.05
C ILE A 59 4.97 5.21 -0.33
N GLU A 60 4.02 5.40 -1.26
CA GLU A 60 4.27 6.00 -2.57
C GLU A 60 4.95 7.37 -2.41
N GLU A 61 4.36 8.25 -1.61
CA GLU A 61 4.87 9.60 -1.40
C GLU A 61 6.27 9.62 -0.72
N LEU A 62 6.50 8.75 0.25
CA LEU A 62 7.70 8.80 1.08
C LEU A 62 8.88 7.98 0.55
N ALA A 63 8.62 6.92 -0.23
CA ALA A 63 9.61 5.88 -0.48
C ALA A 63 9.65 5.32 -1.90
N ILE A 64 8.73 5.70 -2.81
CA ILE A 64 8.71 5.19 -4.18
C ILE A 64 9.06 6.31 -5.15
N ASN A 65 10.07 6.08 -5.99
CA ASN A 65 10.35 6.90 -7.16
C ASN A 65 10.37 6.04 -8.43
N ASP A 66 10.51 6.68 -9.59
CA ASP A 66 10.41 5.99 -10.89
C ASP A 66 11.43 4.85 -11.06
N SER A 67 12.61 4.94 -10.43
CA SER A 67 13.61 3.86 -10.48
C SER A 67 13.20 2.60 -9.72
N ASN A 68 12.22 2.71 -8.81
CA ASN A 68 11.72 1.57 -8.03
C ASN A 68 10.57 0.82 -8.72
N LEU A 69 9.97 1.38 -9.79
CA LEU A 69 8.73 0.84 -10.35
C LEU A 69 8.90 -0.55 -10.97
N ILE A 70 10.04 -0.84 -11.62
CA ILE A 70 10.32 -2.15 -12.20
C ILE A 70 10.41 -3.25 -11.13
N ASP A 71 11.18 -3.02 -10.06
CA ASP A 71 11.32 -3.95 -8.94
C ASP A 71 9.99 -4.13 -8.18
N LEU A 72 9.21 -3.07 -8.09
CA LEU A 72 7.88 -3.11 -7.49
C LEU A 72 6.90 -3.92 -8.35
N ARG A 73 6.97 -3.79 -9.68
CA ARG A 73 6.18 -4.60 -10.62
C ARG A 73 6.49 -6.08 -10.45
N ASP A 74 7.77 -6.44 -10.40
CA ASP A 74 8.20 -7.83 -10.20
C ASP A 74 7.69 -8.39 -8.87
N ALA A 75 7.80 -7.61 -7.79
CA ALA A 75 7.26 -8.01 -6.48
C ALA A 75 5.72 -8.16 -6.49
N CYS A 76 5.00 -7.31 -7.22
CA CYS A 76 3.56 -7.41 -7.37
C CYS A 76 3.18 -8.70 -8.12
N ILE A 77 3.81 -8.98 -9.25
CA ILE A 77 3.58 -10.22 -10.02
C ILE A 77 3.88 -11.43 -9.14
N GLU A 78 5.03 -11.45 -8.46
CA GLU A 78 5.42 -12.55 -7.58
C GLU A 78 4.38 -12.81 -6.48
N ILE A 79 3.91 -11.76 -5.78
CA ILE A 79 2.92 -11.90 -4.71
C ILE A 79 1.58 -12.39 -5.25
N PHE A 80 1.10 -11.85 -6.37
CA PHE A 80 -0.19 -12.24 -6.94
C PHE A 80 -0.15 -13.70 -7.46
N GLU A 81 0.92 -14.09 -8.14
CA GLU A 81 1.14 -15.47 -8.61
C GLU A 81 1.30 -16.47 -7.46
N LEU A 82 1.96 -16.08 -6.38
CA LEU A 82 2.14 -16.93 -5.19
C LEU A 82 0.82 -17.17 -4.46
N ARG A 83 -0.02 -16.13 -4.34
CA ARG A 83 -1.29 -16.18 -3.61
C ARG A 83 -2.42 -16.84 -4.40
N ARG A 84 -2.42 -16.72 -5.74
CA ARG A 84 -3.40 -17.33 -6.67
C ARG A 84 -4.86 -17.02 -6.33
N LYS A 85 -5.15 -15.76 -6.00
CA LYS A 85 -6.50 -15.27 -5.68
C LYS A 85 -7.07 -14.40 -6.79
N GLN A 86 -6.29 -13.43 -7.23
CA GLN A 86 -6.56 -12.58 -8.40
C GLN A 86 -5.26 -12.40 -9.21
N MET A 87 -5.40 -11.96 -10.46
CA MET A 87 -4.26 -11.69 -11.33
C MET A 87 -3.75 -10.25 -11.15
N TRP A 88 -2.47 -10.04 -11.48
CA TRP A 88 -1.92 -8.71 -11.67
C TRP A 88 -2.14 -8.25 -13.13
N PRO A 89 -2.43 -6.96 -13.40
CA PRO A 89 -2.80 -5.92 -12.44
C PRO A 89 -4.26 -6.05 -11.99
N PRO A 90 -4.60 -5.74 -10.73
CA PRO A 90 -5.98 -5.72 -10.27
C PRO A 90 -6.67 -4.38 -10.54
N ASP A 91 -8.00 -4.41 -10.48
CA ASP A 91 -8.83 -3.20 -10.32
C ASP A 91 -9.08 -2.94 -8.82
N VAL A 92 -9.00 -1.67 -8.42
CA VAL A 92 -9.36 -1.24 -7.06
C VAL A 92 -10.87 -0.97 -7.01
N VAL A 93 -11.60 -1.86 -6.34
CA VAL A 93 -13.06 -1.74 -6.16
C VAL A 93 -13.39 -1.57 -4.69
N ALA A 94 -14.15 -0.52 -4.37
CA ALA A 94 -14.60 -0.26 -3.00
C ALA A 94 -15.59 -1.34 -2.54
N TRP A 95 -15.40 -1.87 -1.33
CA TRP A 95 -16.39 -2.75 -0.70
C TRP A 95 -17.44 -1.94 0.06
N PRO A 96 -18.65 -2.49 0.29
CA PRO A 96 -19.77 -1.74 0.87
C PRO A 96 -19.46 -0.98 2.17
N ASP A 97 -18.61 -1.54 3.03
CA ASP A 97 -18.26 -0.90 4.32
C ASP A 97 -17.08 0.08 4.24
N TRP A 98 -16.39 0.17 3.10
CA TRP A 98 -15.18 0.97 3.01
C TRP A 98 -15.44 2.44 3.23
N GLU A 99 -16.56 2.99 2.76
CA GLU A 99 -17.00 4.37 3.02
C GLU A 99 -16.95 4.70 4.52
N ASN A 100 -17.56 3.82 5.34
CA ASN A 100 -17.62 3.98 6.79
C ASN A 100 -16.25 3.85 7.44
N ILE A 101 -15.39 2.96 6.93
CA ILE A 101 -14.00 2.85 7.40
C ILE A 101 -13.23 4.13 7.06
N TRP A 102 -13.42 4.65 5.83
CA TRP A 102 -12.72 5.81 5.32
C TRP A 102 -13.06 7.08 6.09
N LEU A 103 -14.35 7.33 6.37
CA LEU A 103 -14.77 8.47 7.18
C LEU A 103 -14.09 8.49 8.56
N ARG A 104 -13.87 7.32 9.17
CA ARG A 104 -13.10 7.22 10.42
C ARG A 104 -11.62 7.51 10.22
N LEU A 105 -11.03 7.07 9.10
CA LEU A 105 -9.64 7.34 8.74
C LEU A 105 -9.41 8.84 8.51
N MET A 106 -10.32 9.54 7.83
CA MET A 106 -10.24 11.00 7.64
C MET A 106 -10.08 11.75 8.95
N VAL A 107 -10.81 11.34 10.00
CA VAL A 107 -10.70 11.95 11.33
C VAL A 107 -9.42 11.53 12.05
N THR A 108 -9.11 10.23 12.06
CA THR A 108 -8.02 9.68 12.89
C THR A 108 -6.63 9.95 12.31
N GLU A 109 -6.49 9.90 10.99
CA GLU A 109 -5.23 10.06 10.26
C GLU A 109 -5.12 11.46 9.60
N ARG A 110 -6.13 12.33 9.78
CA ARG A 110 -6.21 13.68 9.18
C ARG A 110 -6.08 13.69 7.66
N ILE A 111 -6.75 12.74 7.02
CA ILE A 111 -6.81 12.63 5.55
C ILE A 111 -7.84 13.61 5.01
N GLU A 112 -7.43 14.38 4.00
CA GLU A 112 -8.26 15.44 3.39
C GLU A 112 -8.85 15.06 2.02
N TYR A 113 -8.76 13.79 1.63
CA TYR A 113 -9.29 13.26 0.36
C TYR A 113 -10.32 12.15 0.58
N THR A 114 -11.26 12.03 -0.37
CA THR A 114 -12.33 11.02 -0.31
C THR A 114 -11.82 9.62 -0.64
N ILE A 115 -12.65 8.62 -0.41
CA ILE A 115 -12.31 7.24 -0.77
C ILE A 115 -12.21 7.06 -2.28
N GLU A 116 -13.06 7.74 -3.05
CA GLU A 116 -13.03 7.71 -4.52
C GLU A 116 -11.71 8.29 -5.05
N GLU A 117 -11.26 9.39 -4.47
CA GLU A 117 -9.97 10.00 -4.81
C GLU A 117 -8.82 9.06 -4.46
N ALA A 118 -8.88 8.39 -3.31
CA ALA A 118 -7.87 7.40 -2.91
C ALA A 118 -7.82 6.21 -3.89
N ILE A 119 -8.99 5.65 -4.23
CA ILE A 119 -9.12 4.55 -5.20
C ILE A 119 -8.55 4.96 -6.55
N ALA A 120 -8.91 6.14 -7.05
CA ALA A 120 -8.40 6.65 -8.32
C ALA A 120 -6.87 6.80 -8.30
N ARG A 121 -6.29 7.34 -7.22
CA ARG A 121 -4.85 7.49 -7.06
C ARG A 121 -4.13 6.14 -7.01
N VAL A 122 -4.65 5.18 -6.25
CA VAL A 122 -4.06 3.82 -6.19
C VAL A 122 -4.18 3.12 -7.54
N GLN A 123 -5.28 3.29 -8.27
CA GLN A 123 -5.40 2.73 -9.62
C GLN A 123 -4.38 3.35 -10.59
N ILE A 124 -4.13 4.66 -10.51
CA ILE A 124 -3.08 5.33 -11.30
C ILE A 124 -1.71 4.76 -10.96
N LEU A 125 -1.42 4.53 -9.68
CA LEU A 125 -0.17 3.90 -9.25
C LEU A 125 -0.03 2.48 -9.82
N ILE A 126 -1.07 1.64 -9.73
CA ILE A 126 -1.07 0.29 -10.32
C ILE A 126 -0.74 0.35 -11.81
N ASN A 127 -1.39 1.25 -12.56
CA ASN A 127 -1.14 1.41 -13.99
C ASN A 127 0.29 1.85 -14.31
N ARG A 128 0.87 2.74 -13.48
CA ARG A 128 2.29 3.15 -13.59
C ARG A 128 3.24 1.99 -13.31
N ILE A 129 2.98 1.21 -12.25
CA ILE A 129 3.77 0.03 -11.91
C ILE A 129 3.73 -0.96 -13.07
N ASP A 130 2.54 -1.29 -13.57
CA ASP A 130 2.40 -2.29 -14.64
C ASP A 130 3.09 -1.86 -15.94
N SER A 131 3.00 -0.58 -16.29
CA SER A 131 3.63 -0.01 -17.49
C SER A 131 5.15 0.07 -17.43
N SER A 132 5.78 -0.06 -16.26
CA SER A 132 7.23 0.08 -16.08
C SER A 132 8.05 -0.99 -16.81
N GLY A 133 7.45 -2.15 -17.12
CA GLY A 133 8.08 -3.23 -17.88
C GLY A 133 8.02 -3.07 -19.41
N ASN A 134 7.37 -2.03 -19.92
CA ASN A 134 7.21 -1.78 -21.36
C ASN A 134 8.26 -0.78 -21.93
N VAL A 135 9.35 -0.53 -21.19
CA VAL A 135 10.43 0.40 -21.56
C VAL A 135 11.65 -0.32 -22.09
#